data_AF-A0A2G6N108-F1
#
_entry.id   AF-A0A2G6N108-F1
#
_cell.length_a   1.000
_cell.length_b   1.000
_cell.length_c   1.000
_cell.angle_alpha   90.00
_cell.angle_beta   90.00
_cell.angle_gamma   90.00
#
_symmetry.space_group_name_H-M   'P 1'
#
loop_
_entity.id
_entity.type
_entity.pdbx_description
1 polymer ?
#
loop_
_entity_poly.entity_id
_entity_poly.type
_entity_poly.pdbx_seq_one_letter_code
_entity_poly.pdbx_strand_id
1 'polypeptide(L)' 'MDDLSKKPNVDEILANVPKERRDRGLAAGAGATAGGVVGSILGGPVGAAVGASLGGAVGVLVGEKVVRK' A
#
# COMPACT_ATOMS: atom_id res chain seq x y z
N MET A 1 -16.38 2.82 -41.75
CA MET A 1 -16.10 3.76 -40.66
C MET A 1 -16.39 3.01 -39.37
N ASP A 2 -15.41 2.24 -38.89
CA ASP A 2 -15.63 1.20 -37.89
C ASP A 2 -14.56 1.24 -36.78
N ASP A 3 -14.01 2.43 -36.52
CA ASP A 3 -12.89 2.63 -35.59
C ASP A 3 -13.32 3.14 -34.20
N LEU A 4 -14.58 2.95 -33.82
CA LEU A 4 -15.12 3.41 -32.53
C LEU A 4 -15.82 2.31 -31.72
N SER A 5 -15.53 1.04 -32.00
CA SER A 5 -15.96 -0.12 -31.18
C SER A 5 -14.84 -0.70 -30.31
N LYS A 6 -13.59 -0.25 -30.47
CA LYS A 6 -12.48 -0.64 -29.61
C LYS A 6 -12.46 0.23 -28.36
N LYS A 7 -13.51 0.10 -27.53
CA LYS A 7 -13.43 0.58 -26.14
C LYS A 7 -12.28 -0.18 -25.51
N PRO A 8 -11.20 0.49 -25.04
CA PRO A 8 -10.27 -0.18 -24.15
C PRO A 8 -11.12 -0.67 -22.99
N ASN A 9 -11.29 -1.99 -22.88
CA ASN A 9 -12.10 -2.57 -21.83
C ASN A 9 -11.57 -2.01 -20.52
N VAL A 10 -12.47 -1.60 -19.62
CA VAL A 10 -12.07 -1.07 -18.31
C VAL A 10 -11.16 -2.10 -17.61
N ASP A 11 -11.35 -3.39 -17.89
CA ASP A 11 -10.49 -4.51 -17.50
C ASP A 11 -9.06 -4.44 -18.05
N GLU A 12 -8.84 -3.94 -19.27
CA GLU A 12 -7.51 -3.73 -19.87
C GLU A 12 -6.79 -2.55 -19.20
N ILE A 13 -7.52 -1.49 -18.86
CA ILE A 13 -6.97 -0.36 -18.08
C ILE A 13 -6.62 -0.82 -16.67
N LEU A 14 -7.46 -1.63 -16.02
CA LEU A 14 -7.22 -2.20 -14.70
C LEU A 14 -6.09 -3.25 -14.70
N ALA A 15 -5.94 -4.01 -15.79
CA ALA A 15 -4.84 -4.96 -15.97
C ALA A 15 -3.49 -4.26 -16.23
N ASN A 16 -3.53 -3.07 -16.84
CA ASN A 16 -2.35 -2.24 -17.12
C ASN A 16 -2.07 -1.20 -16.01
N VAL A 17 -2.88 -1.15 -14.94
CA VAL A 17 -2.45 -0.50 -13.69
C VAL A 17 -1.36 -1.39 -13.09
N PRO A 18 -0.09 -0.97 -13.11
CA PRO A 18 0.99 -1.76 -12.56
C PRO A 18 0.69 -2.05 -11.08
N LYS A 19 0.53 -3.34 -10.74
CA LYS A 19 0.23 -3.80 -9.37
C LYS A 19 1.24 -3.28 -8.35
N GLU A 20 2.44 -2.99 -8.82
CA GLU A 20 3.56 -2.39 -8.09
C GLU A 20 3.25 -1.05 -7.40
N ARG A 21 2.31 -0.24 -7.94
CA ARG A 21 1.89 1.01 -7.28
C ARG A 21 0.98 0.76 -6.07
N ARG A 22 0.22 -0.35 -6.06
CA ARG A 22 -0.65 -0.72 -4.95
C ARG A 22 0.12 -1.41 -3.83
N ASP A 23 1.09 -2.25 -4.17
CA ASP A 23 1.80 -3.05 -3.16
C ASP A 23 2.60 -2.18 -2.19
N ARG A 24 3.21 -1.10 -2.68
CA ARG A 24 3.95 -0.16 -1.83
C ARG A 24 3.04 0.64 -0.89
N GLY A 25 1.92 1.14 -1.40
CA GLY A 25 0.93 1.87 -0.61
C GLY A 25 0.20 0.98 0.39
N LEU A 26 -0.07 -0.27 0.02
CA LEU A 26 -0.68 -1.27 0.88
C LEU A 26 0.27 -1.74 1.97
N ALA A 27 1.55 -1.98 1.66
CA ALA A 27 2.55 -2.35 2.65
C ALA A 27 2.80 -1.22 3.67
N ALA A 28 2.88 0.03 3.19
CA ALA A 28 2.96 1.21 4.04
C ALA A 28 1.73 1.36 4.95
N GLY A 29 0.52 1.27 4.37
CA GLY A 29 -0.73 1.42 5.10
C GLY A 29 -0.96 0.31 6.12
N ALA A 30 -0.65 -0.95 5.76
CA ALA A 30 -0.78 -2.09 6.65
C ALA A 30 0.22 -2.00 7.81
N GLY A 31 1.47 -1.64 7.53
CA GLY A 31 2.48 -1.43 8.56
C GLY A 31 2.11 -0.29 9.50
N ALA A 32 1.66 0.85 8.97
CA ALA A 32 1.24 1.99 9.78
C ALA A 32 0.01 1.67 10.65
N THR A 33 -0.97 0.95 10.11
CA THR A 33 -2.17 0.58 10.87
C THR A 33 -1.82 -0.41 11.97
N ALA A 34 -1.04 -1.45 11.67
CA ALA A 34 -0.62 -2.44 12.66
C ALA A 34 0.24 -1.82 13.76
N GLY A 35 1.23 -1.03 13.39
CA GLY A 35 2.09 -0.32 14.34
C GLY A 35 1.32 0.69 15.18
N GLY A 36 0.37 1.43 14.57
CA GLY A 36 -0.47 2.39 15.27
C GLY A 36 -1.42 1.74 16.28
N VAL A 37 -2.01 0.58 15.95
CA VAL A 37 -2.87 -0.17 16.88
C VAL A 37 -2.05 -0.76 18.03
N VAL A 38 -0.91 -1.39 17.75
CA VAL A 38 -0.06 -1.96 18.81
C VAL A 38 0.51 -0.85 19.70
N GLY A 39 0.94 0.25 19.08
CA GLY A 39 1.44 1.42 19.78
C GLY A 39 0.37 2.11 20.63
N SER A 40 -0.89 2.16 20.16
CA SER A 40 -1.98 2.77 20.94
C SER A 40 -2.32 1.97 22.19
N ILE A 41 -2.24 0.64 22.12
CA ILE A 41 -2.48 -0.25 23.25
C ILE A 41 -1.37 -0.13 24.31
N LEU A 42 -0.11 0.02 23.87
CA LEU A 42 1.05 0.04 24.79
C LEU A 42 1.40 1.43 25.32
N GLY A 43 1.14 2.49 24.55
CA GLY A 43 1.60 3.86 24.85
C GLY A 43 0.54 4.94 24.63
N GLY A 44 -0.73 4.57 24.48
CA GLY A 44 -1.82 5.51 24.24
C GLY A 44 -1.63 6.34 22.96
N PRO A 45 -2.07 7.61 22.93
CA PRO A 45 -2.01 8.43 21.72
C PRO A 45 -0.59 8.61 21.15
N VAL A 46 0.42 8.71 22.04
CA VAL A 46 1.82 8.87 21.63
C VAL A 46 2.35 7.58 21.02
N GLY A 47 2.06 6.44 21.63
CA GLY A 47 2.43 5.15 21.08
C GLY A 47 1.79 4.89 19.71
N ALA A 48 0.55 5.33 19.50
CA ALA A 48 -0.12 5.24 18.20
C ALA A 48 0.61 6.01 17.10
N ALA A 49 1.02 7.25 17.38
CA ALA A 49 1.73 8.10 16.41
C ALA A 49 3.11 7.54 16.05
N VAL A 50 3.86 7.07 17.07
CA VAL A 50 5.19 6.48 16.88
C VAL A 50 5.07 5.15 16.15
N GLY A 51 4.14 4.30 16.57
CA GLY A 51 3.89 3.00 15.96
C GLY A 51 3.43 3.09 14.52
N ALA A 52 2.54 4.04 14.18
CA ALA A 52 2.13 4.26 12.80
C ALA A 52 3.26 4.78 11.91
N SER A 53 4.08 5.69 12.43
CA SER A 53 5.22 6.24 11.69
C SER A 53 6.28 5.18 11.41
N LEU A 54 6.66 4.40 12.43
CA LEU A 54 7.64 3.33 12.29
C LEU A 54 7.09 2.18 11.45
N GLY A 55 5.85 1.76 11.70
CA GLY A 55 5.20 0.69 10.96
C GLY A 55 5.05 1.00 9.47
N GLY A 56 4.70 2.25 9.12
CA GLY A 56 4.63 2.69 7.73
C GLY A 56 6.00 2.70 7.04
N ALA A 57 7.03 3.22 7.72
CA ALA A 57 8.40 3.22 7.19
C ALA A 57 8.93 1.79 6.95
N VAL A 58 8.76 0.89 7.93
CA VAL A 58 9.18 -0.52 7.80
C VAL A 58 8.38 -1.24 6.71
N GLY A 59 7.07 -0.98 6.61
CA GLY A 59 6.21 -1.54 5.57
C GLY A 59 6.67 -1.19 4.16
N VAL A 60 7.08 0.06 3.92
CA VAL A 60 7.67 0.48 2.63
C VAL A 60 8.99 -0.22 2.36
N LEU A 61 9.91 -0.24 3.34
CA LEU A 61 11.25 -0.83 3.19
C LEU A 61 11.19 -2.34 2.94
N VAL A 62 10.30 -3.05 3.65
CA VAL A 62 10.09 -4.49 3.47
C VAL A 62 9.34 -4.78 2.17
N GLY A 63 8.32 -3.99 1.84
CA GLY A 63 7.58 -4.11 0.58
C GLY A 63 8.49 -3.96 -0.64
N GLU A 64 9.45 -3.02 -0.60
CA GLU A 64 10.48 -2.90 -1.64
C GLU A 64 11.41 -4.10 -1.73
N LYS A 65 11.79 -4.71 -0.59
CA LYS A 65 12.62 -5.92 -0.60
C LYS A 65 11.86 -7.16 -1.07
N VAL A 66 10.56 -7.27 -0.76
CA VAL A 66 9.72 -8.41 -1.17
C VAL A 66 9.36 -8.34 -2.65
N VAL A 67 9.11 -7.14 -3.19
CA VAL A 67 8.84 -6.93 -4.63
C VAL A 67 10.04 -7.28 -5.51
N ARG A 68 11.28 -7.20 -4.99
CA ARG A 68 12.50 -7.54 -5.73
C ARG A 68 12.87 -9.03 -5.75
N LYS A 69 11.92 -9.95 -5.63
CA LYS A 69 12.17 -11.41 -5.68
C LYS A 69 11.58 -12.03 -6.94
#